data_AF-A0A1E7H4B5-F1
#
_entry.id   AF-A0A1E7H4B5-F1
#
_cell.length_a   1.000
_cell.length_b   1.000
_cell.length_c   1.000
_cell.angle_alpha   90.00
_cell.angle_beta   90.00
_cell.angle_gamma   90.00
#
_symmetry.space_group_name_H-M   'P 1'
#
loop_
_entity.id
_entity.type
_entity.pdbx_description
1 polymer ?
#
loop_
_entity_poly.entity_id
_entity_poly.type
_entity_poly.pdbx_seq_one_letter_code
_entity_poly.pdbx_strand_id
1 'polypeptide(L)'
;MLLPRGKLIKDEFNPVRMNWLEAIHKLQSGRFSGYLSCRDLHGRGVVLFVGGQLVAVRFVGEGEHLVDQEAFARIFDRSLSGDTMLSIYRLSKPLALQLYGVVSGEMLFAAQQLQLLDIPHLLHTLKHDRFNGCLRVSAAEDVTLIFFGQGNPIGFFHDGGTDLVQDAELSESVAWQPGASVDIIAGQSELAENLPDLMESLDLPGCWQQAVVRSAQVR
;
A
#
# COMPACT_ATOMS: atom_id res chain seq x y z
N MET A 1 -3.34 0.21 7.02
CA MET A 1 -2.00 0.59 6.55
C MET A 1 -2.08 1.95 5.87
N LEU A 2 -1.19 2.88 6.20
CA LEU A 2 -1.12 4.21 5.56
C LEU A 2 -0.01 4.22 4.51
N LEU A 3 -0.28 4.82 3.35
CA LEU A 3 0.65 4.95 2.21
C LEU A 3 0.56 6.37 1.64
N PRO A 4 1.65 6.92 1.09
CA PRO A 4 1.58 8.19 0.39
C PRO A 4 0.70 8.09 -0.86
N ARG A 5 -0.06 9.14 -1.14
CA ARG A 5 -0.98 9.23 -2.29
C ARG A 5 -0.16 9.40 -3.57
N GLY A 6 -0.42 8.55 -4.56
CA GLY A 6 0.17 8.72 -5.90
C GLY A 6 -0.53 9.80 -6.71
N LYS A 7 -0.31 9.83 -8.03
CA LYS A 7 -1.13 10.67 -8.92
C LYS A 7 -2.55 10.16 -8.97
N LEU A 8 -3.48 11.00 -8.53
CA LEU A 8 -4.89 10.70 -8.50
C LEU A 8 -5.45 10.44 -9.91
N ILE A 9 -6.13 9.30 -10.07
CA ILE A 9 -6.91 8.96 -11.27
C ILE A 9 -8.39 9.15 -10.99
N LYS A 10 -8.84 8.71 -9.82
CA LYS A 10 -10.21 8.86 -9.37
C LYS A 10 -10.24 8.97 -7.86
N ASP A 11 -10.98 9.95 -7.37
CA ASP A 11 -10.99 10.31 -5.96
C ASP A 11 -12.28 9.89 -5.27
N GLU A 12 -12.11 9.43 -4.03
CA GLU A 12 -13.11 9.24 -2.98
C GLU A 12 -14.53 9.00 -3.48
N PHE A 13 -14.73 7.88 -4.19
CA PHE A 13 -16.04 7.49 -4.67
C PHE A 13 -16.52 6.21 -4.00
N ASN A 14 -17.83 6.10 -3.83
CA ASN A 14 -18.48 4.94 -3.27
C ASN A 14 -18.51 3.78 -4.29
N PRO A 15 -17.92 2.61 -4.00
CA PRO A 15 -17.84 1.49 -4.93
C PRO A 15 -19.08 0.58 -4.90
N VAL A 16 -20.16 0.89 -4.17
CA VAL A 16 -21.33 0.00 -4.01
C VAL A 16 -22.00 -0.41 -5.33
N ARG A 17 -21.92 0.42 -6.38
CA ARG A 17 -22.43 0.11 -7.74
C ARG A 17 -21.33 -0.25 -8.74
N MET A 18 -20.09 -0.37 -8.29
CA MET A 18 -18.95 -0.66 -9.14
C MET A 18 -18.94 -2.15 -9.49
N ASN A 19 -18.75 -2.47 -10.77
CA ASN A 19 -18.41 -3.81 -11.18
C ASN A 19 -16.92 -4.06 -10.92
N TRP A 20 -16.60 -4.65 -9.77
CA TRP A 20 -15.23 -4.88 -9.33
C TRP A 20 -14.43 -5.76 -10.30
N LEU A 21 -15.02 -6.85 -10.79
CA LEU A 21 -14.35 -7.77 -11.70
C LEU A 21 -14.00 -7.10 -13.03
N GLU A 22 -14.93 -6.34 -13.60
CA GLU A 22 -14.69 -5.58 -14.83
C GLU A 22 -13.63 -4.50 -14.63
N ALA A 23 -13.66 -3.80 -13.49
CA ALA A 23 -12.67 -2.77 -13.19
C ALA A 23 -11.26 -3.36 -13.01
N ILE A 24 -11.13 -4.47 -12.28
CA ILE A 24 -9.86 -5.19 -12.12
C ILE A 24 -9.33 -5.64 -13.49
N HIS A 25 -10.20 -6.21 -14.34
CA HIS A 25 -9.81 -6.63 -15.69
C HIS A 25 -9.38 -5.47 -16.60
N LYS A 26 -10.01 -4.29 -16.46
CA LYS A 26 -9.58 -3.06 -17.16
C LYS A 26 -8.19 -2.60 -16.70
N LEU A 27 -7.89 -2.69 -15.41
CA LEU A 27 -6.57 -2.32 -14.87
C LEU A 27 -5.49 -3.31 -15.34
N GLN A 28 -5.82 -4.60 -15.39
CA GLN A 28 -4.96 -5.65 -15.92
C GLN A 28 -4.63 -5.42 -17.40
N SER A 29 -5.65 -5.38 -18.26
CA SER A 29 -5.49 -5.17 -19.71
C SER A 29 -4.81 -3.83 -20.06
N GLY A 30 -5.06 -2.79 -19.25
CA GLY A 30 -4.44 -1.47 -19.38
C GLY A 30 -2.99 -1.38 -18.90
N ARG A 31 -2.38 -2.48 -18.42
CA ARG A 31 -1.03 -2.53 -17.84
C ARG A 31 -0.82 -1.51 -16.70
N PHE A 32 -1.85 -1.36 -15.87
CA PHE A 32 -1.85 -0.37 -14.79
C PHE A 32 -0.71 -0.61 -13.79
N SER A 33 -0.11 0.48 -13.31
CA SER A 33 0.86 0.47 -12.21
C SER A 33 0.43 1.51 -11.19
N GLY A 34 0.28 1.09 -9.94
CA GLY A 34 -0.34 1.90 -8.90
C GLY A 34 -1.25 1.05 -8.03
N TYR A 35 -2.07 1.70 -7.21
CA TYR A 35 -2.90 1.00 -6.25
C TYR A 35 -4.27 1.64 -6.09
N LEU A 36 -5.22 0.82 -5.64
CA LEU A 36 -6.52 1.25 -5.17
C LEU A 36 -6.45 1.30 -3.64
N SER A 37 -6.95 2.38 -3.06
CA SER A 37 -7.08 2.55 -1.62
C SER A 37 -8.56 2.54 -1.25
N CYS A 38 -8.95 1.55 -0.44
CA CYS A 38 -10.27 1.47 0.14
C CYS A 38 -10.18 1.95 1.58
N ARG A 39 -11.12 2.78 2.05
CA ARG A 39 -11.18 3.15 3.46
C ARG A 39 -12.60 3.36 3.94
N ASP A 40 -12.83 3.05 5.19
CA ASP A 40 -14.02 3.40 5.95
C ASP A 40 -13.65 3.49 7.45
N LEU A 41 -14.67 3.57 8.31
CA LEU A 41 -14.47 3.65 9.77
C LEU A 41 -13.85 2.38 10.38
N HIS A 42 -13.90 1.24 9.69
CA HIS A 42 -13.49 -0.06 10.23
C HIS A 42 -12.15 -0.55 9.69
N GLY A 43 -11.60 0.10 8.68
CA GLY A 43 -10.29 -0.25 8.17
C GLY A 43 -9.91 0.39 6.85
N ARG A 44 -8.75 -0.05 6.36
CA ARG A 44 -8.15 0.39 5.10
C ARG A 44 -7.67 -0.80 4.30
N GLY A 45 -8.05 -0.83 3.03
CA GLY A 45 -7.63 -1.82 2.04
C GLY A 45 -6.69 -1.22 1.00
N VAL A 46 -5.75 -2.02 0.50
CA VAL A 46 -4.87 -1.69 -0.62
C VAL A 46 -4.92 -2.84 -1.62
N VAL A 47 -5.15 -2.51 -2.90
CA VAL A 47 -5.04 -3.44 -4.03
C VAL A 47 -3.96 -2.90 -4.96
N LEU A 48 -2.82 -3.59 -5.06
CA LEU A 48 -1.63 -3.10 -5.75
C LEU A 48 -1.42 -3.82 -7.09
N PHE A 49 -1.15 -3.03 -8.12
CA PHE A 49 -0.83 -3.50 -9.46
C PHE A 49 0.56 -3.05 -9.91
N VAL A 50 1.25 -3.93 -10.63
CA VAL A 50 2.52 -3.64 -11.31
C VAL A 50 2.41 -4.09 -12.77
N GLY A 51 2.39 -3.12 -13.68
CA GLY A 51 2.32 -3.40 -15.13
C GLY A 51 1.12 -4.24 -15.58
N GLY A 52 0.01 -4.19 -14.85
CA GLY A 52 -1.20 -4.99 -15.08
C GLY A 52 -1.32 -6.24 -14.22
N GLN A 53 -0.24 -6.71 -13.59
CA GLN A 53 -0.29 -7.85 -12.67
C GLN A 53 -0.83 -7.39 -11.32
N LEU A 54 -1.74 -8.15 -10.74
CA LEU A 54 -2.24 -7.91 -9.38
C LEU A 54 -1.27 -8.59 -8.41
N VAL A 55 -0.41 -7.80 -7.77
CA VAL A 55 0.74 -8.36 -7.03
C VAL A 55 0.50 -8.47 -5.53
N ALA A 56 -0.39 -7.65 -4.96
CA ALA A 56 -0.68 -7.68 -3.53
C ALA A 56 -2.05 -7.12 -3.21
N VAL A 57 -2.67 -7.70 -2.20
CA VAL A 57 -3.94 -7.23 -1.64
C VAL A 57 -3.81 -7.29 -0.13
N ARG A 58 -4.08 -6.19 0.56
CA ARG A 58 -4.07 -6.16 2.02
C ARG A 58 -5.23 -5.38 2.57
N PHE A 59 -5.74 -5.83 3.71
CA PHE A 59 -6.73 -5.10 4.49
C PHE A 59 -6.26 -5.05 5.94
N VAL A 60 -6.30 -3.85 6.51
CA VAL A 60 -5.99 -3.62 7.93
C VAL A 60 -7.18 -2.94 8.58
N GLY A 61 -7.77 -3.59 9.57
CA GLY A 61 -8.91 -3.10 10.35
C GLY A 61 -8.68 -3.25 11.85
N GLU A 62 -9.75 -3.17 12.64
CA GLU A 62 -9.68 -3.40 14.10
C GLU A 62 -9.25 -4.84 14.42
N GLY A 63 -7.97 -5.02 14.73
CA GLY A 63 -7.37 -6.32 15.07
C GLY A 63 -7.16 -7.26 13.88
N GLU A 64 -7.43 -6.80 12.65
CA GLU A 64 -7.34 -7.61 11.44
C GLU A 64 -6.18 -7.20 10.56
N HIS A 65 -5.41 -8.19 10.13
CA HIS A 65 -4.33 -8.04 9.16
C HIS A 65 -4.49 -9.13 8.10
N LEU A 66 -5.35 -8.84 7.11
CA LEU A 66 -5.70 -9.81 6.06
C LEU A 66 -4.82 -9.55 4.83
N VAL A 67 -4.52 -10.63 4.11
CA VAL A 67 -3.77 -10.61 2.85
C VAL A 67 -4.54 -11.37 1.76
N ASP A 68 -4.18 -11.12 0.51
CA ASP A 68 -4.61 -11.84 -0.68
C ASP A 68 -6.13 -12.09 -0.73
N GLN A 69 -6.57 -13.35 -0.75
CA GLN A 69 -7.98 -13.71 -0.89
C GLN A 69 -8.85 -13.18 0.26
N GLU A 70 -8.38 -13.27 1.50
CA GLU A 70 -9.12 -12.82 2.68
C GLU A 70 -9.27 -11.29 2.67
N ALA A 71 -8.21 -10.59 2.28
CA ALA A 71 -8.25 -9.14 2.11
C ALA A 71 -9.23 -8.73 1.00
N PHE A 72 -9.25 -9.45 -0.12
CA PHE A 72 -10.19 -9.18 -1.22
C PHE A 72 -11.64 -9.40 -0.80
N ALA A 73 -11.92 -10.55 -0.17
CA ALA A 73 -13.25 -10.85 0.34
C ALA A 73 -13.73 -9.75 1.29
N ARG A 74 -12.85 -9.29 2.19
CA ARG A 74 -13.15 -8.17 3.07
C ARG A 74 -13.41 -6.89 2.28
N ILE A 75 -12.55 -6.51 1.35
CA ILE A 75 -12.73 -5.29 0.53
C ILE A 75 -14.06 -5.33 -0.23
N PHE A 76 -14.47 -6.48 -0.76
CA PHE A 76 -15.76 -6.63 -1.44
C PHE A 76 -16.95 -6.49 -0.49
N ASP A 77 -16.92 -7.16 0.67
CA ASP A 77 -17.97 -7.02 1.68
C ASP A 77 -18.14 -5.57 2.12
N ARG A 78 -17.02 -4.89 2.42
CA ARG A 78 -17.01 -3.47 2.81
C ARG A 78 -17.53 -2.58 1.68
N SER A 79 -17.09 -2.81 0.44
CA SER A 79 -17.55 -2.05 -0.73
C SER A 79 -19.06 -2.11 -0.96
N LEU A 80 -19.68 -3.26 -0.67
CA LEU A 80 -21.12 -3.47 -0.81
C LEU A 80 -21.96 -2.86 0.34
N SER A 81 -21.33 -2.55 1.49
CA SER A 81 -22.00 -1.90 2.62
C SER A 81 -22.48 -0.48 2.30
N GLY A 82 -21.78 0.21 1.41
CA GLY A 82 -22.06 1.60 1.03
C GLY A 82 -21.32 2.65 1.85
N ASP A 83 -20.52 2.27 2.85
CA ASP A 83 -19.76 3.24 3.68
C ASP A 83 -18.28 3.36 3.26
N THR A 84 -17.82 2.49 2.35
CA THR A 84 -16.45 2.50 1.85
C THR A 84 -16.23 3.58 0.80
N MET A 85 -15.13 4.31 0.94
CA MET A 85 -14.61 5.20 -0.09
C MET A 85 -13.42 4.55 -0.79
N LEU A 86 -13.40 4.65 -2.12
CA LEU A 86 -12.35 4.13 -2.98
C LEU A 86 -11.64 5.28 -3.70
N SER A 87 -10.31 5.27 -3.66
CA SER A 87 -9.45 6.14 -4.48
C SER A 87 -8.50 5.30 -5.32
N ILE A 88 -8.13 5.78 -6.50
CA ILE A 88 -7.22 5.10 -7.42
C ILE A 88 -6.03 6.01 -7.70
N TYR A 89 -4.83 5.52 -7.40
CA TYR A 89 -3.59 6.27 -7.53
C TYR A 89 -2.64 5.58 -8.52
N ARG A 90 -2.17 6.33 -9.51
CA ARG A 90 -1.21 5.86 -10.51
C ARG A 90 0.22 6.16 -10.07
N LEU A 91 1.10 5.21 -10.34
CA LEU A 91 2.54 5.28 -10.09
C LEU A 91 3.32 4.88 -11.34
N SER A 92 4.63 5.16 -11.35
CA SER A 92 5.58 4.54 -12.26
C SER A 92 5.69 3.05 -11.94
N LYS A 93 6.05 2.23 -12.93
CA LYS A 93 6.27 0.80 -12.70
C LYS A 93 7.41 0.55 -11.68
N PRO A 94 8.56 1.25 -11.74
CA PRO A 94 9.61 1.13 -10.73
C PRO A 94 9.13 1.44 -9.30
N LEU A 95 8.36 2.51 -9.12
CA LEU A 95 7.83 2.85 -7.80
C LEU A 95 6.80 1.82 -7.31
N ALA A 96 5.93 1.32 -8.19
CA ALA A 96 4.98 0.27 -7.83
C ALA A 96 5.67 -1.04 -7.38
N LEU A 97 6.81 -1.38 -7.98
CA LEU A 97 7.66 -2.50 -7.55
C LEU A 97 8.23 -2.28 -6.14
N GLN A 98 8.76 -1.10 -5.86
CA GLN A 98 9.24 -0.77 -4.51
C GLN A 98 8.11 -0.82 -3.49
N LEU A 99 6.93 -0.31 -3.87
CA LEU A 99 5.75 -0.32 -3.02
C LEU A 99 5.27 -1.75 -2.74
N TYR A 100 5.37 -2.68 -3.70
CA TYR A 100 5.09 -4.10 -3.48
C TYR A 100 5.97 -4.68 -2.38
N GLY A 101 7.26 -4.36 -2.35
CA GLY A 101 8.16 -4.77 -1.26
C GLY A 101 7.72 -4.28 0.12
N VAL A 102 7.09 -3.11 0.19
CA VAL A 102 6.58 -2.54 1.45
C VAL A 102 5.25 -3.15 1.84
N VAL A 103 4.32 -3.24 0.90
CA VAL A 103 2.99 -3.82 1.16
C VAL A 103 3.13 -5.27 1.56
N SER A 104 4.02 -6.03 0.91
CA SER A 104 4.25 -7.45 1.18
C SER A 104 5.35 -7.72 2.21
N GLY A 105 5.96 -6.65 2.75
CA GLY A 105 7.09 -6.73 3.65
C GLY A 105 6.74 -7.16 5.08
N GLU A 106 7.79 -7.38 5.87
CA GLU A 106 7.70 -7.70 7.29
C GLU A 106 7.91 -6.42 8.12
N MET A 107 7.00 -6.19 9.06
CA MET A 107 7.12 -5.09 10.02
C MET A 107 8.12 -5.48 11.12
N LEU A 108 9.34 -4.93 11.07
CA LEU A 108 10.34 -5.19 12.11
C LEU A 108 10.07 -4.35 13.35
N PHE A 109 9.76 -3.07 13.14
CA PHE A 109 9.47 -2.12 14.20
C PHE A 109 8.35 -1.21 13.75
N ALA A 110 7.33 -1.01 14.60
CA ALA A 110 6.17 -0.17 14.29
C ALA A 110 6.11 1.04 15.22
N ALA A 111 5.67 2.18 14.70
CA ALA A 111 5.34 3.42 15.40
C ALA A 111 6.42 3.91 16.37
N GLN A 112 7.70 3.80 15.98
CA GLN A 112 8.80 4.27 16.78
C GLN A 112 8.83 5.80 16.77
N GLN A 113 8.78 6.44 17.93
CA GLN A 113 8.77 7.90 18.01
C GLN A 113 10.10 8.49 17.55
N LEU A 114 10.07 9.32 16.50
CA LEU A 114 11.29 9.87 15.91
C LEU A 114 12.09 10.74 16.89
N GLN A 115 11.40 11.47 17.76
CA GLN A 115 12.04 12.33 18.77
C GLN A 115 12.85 11.55 19.82
N LEU A 116 12.62 10.25 19.96
CA LEU A 116 13.32 9.38 20.91
C LEU A 116 14.37 8.48 20.25
N LEU A 117 14.46 8.50 18.92
CA LEU A 117 15.36 7.66 18.16
C LEU A 117 16.70 8.36 17.89
N ASP A 118 17.79 7.63 18.08
CA ASP A 118 19.09 8.02 17.55
C ASP A 118 19.13 7.72 16.03
N ILE A 119 18.70 8.72 15.25
CA ILE A 119 18.65 8.61 13.78
C ILE A 119 20.04 8.35 13.16
N PRO A 120 21.11 9.06 13.56
CA PRO A 120 22.46 8.73 13.09
C PRO A 120 22.84 7.26 13.30
N HIS A 121 22.59 6.72 14.49
CA HIS A 121 22.88 5.32 14.79
C HIS A 121 22.02 4.36 13.97
N LEU A 122 20.71 4.63 13.85
CA LEU A 122 19.80 3.85 13.00
C LEU A 122 20.31 3.77 11.56
N LEU A 123 20.63 4.92 10.94
CA LEU A 123 21.13 4.96 9.56
C LEU A 123 22.46 4.21 9.41
N HIS A 124 23.35 4.30 10.40
CA HIS A 124 24.59 3.52 10.41
C HIS A 124 24.31 2.01 10.44
N THR A 125 23.37 1.57 11.29
CA THR A 125 22.96 0.15 11.40
C THR A 125 22.34 -0.35 10.10
N LEU A 126 21.41 0.40 9.48
CA LEU A 126 20.82 0.03 8.19
C LEU A 126 21.89 -0.15 7.10
N LYS A 127 22.91 0.73 7.10
CA LYS A 127 24.03 0.65 6.17
C LYS A 127 24.92 -0.57 6.43
N HIS A 128 25.30 -0.79 7.69
CA HIS A 128 26.13 -1.91 8.11
C HIS A 128 25.48 -3.26 7.77
N ASP A 129 24.19 -3.39 8.06
CA ASP A 129 23.42 -4.63 7.88
C ASP A 129 22.94 -4.83 6.44
N ARG A 130 23.30 -3.91 5.53
CA ARG A 130 22.88 -3.91 4.12
C ARG A 130 21.35 -4.04 3.96
N PHE A 131 20.62 -3.29 4.77
CA PHE A 131 19.17 -3.34 4.83
C PHE A 131 18.51 -3.15 3.45
N ASN A 132 17.49 -3.97 3.18
CA ASN A 132 16.62 -3.85 2.01
C ASN A 132 15.19 -3.69 2.51
N GLY A 133 14.53 -2.60 2.16
CA GLY A 133 13.20 -2.32 2.66
C GLY A 133 12.85 -0.85 2.66
N CYS A 134 12.05 -0.44 3.64
CA CYS A 134 11.52 0.89 3.72
C CYS A 134 11.43 1.40 5.15
N LEU A 135 11.73 2.68 5.31
CA LEU A 135 11.29 3.46 6.46
C LEU A 135 10.01 4.19 6.09
N ARG A 136 8.90 3.88 6.78
CA ARG A 136 7.66 4.65 6.64
C ARG A 136 7.60 5.69 7.75
N VAL A 137 7.77 6.94 7.38
CA VAL A 137 7.62 8.10 8.25
C VAL A 137 6.17 8.55 8.21
N SER A 138 5.53 8.74 9.36
CA SER A 138 4.14 9.19 9.42
C SER A 138 3.89 10.14 10.59
N ALA A 139 3.01 11.11 10.36
CA ALA A 139 2.48 12.02 11.37
C ALA A 139 1.00 12.32 11.02
N ALA A 140 0.08 11.97 11.93
CA ALA A 140 -1.36 11.97 11.64
C ALA A 140 -1.69 11.18 10.37
N GLU A 141 -2.18 11.84 9.30
CA GLU A 141 -2.49 11.22 8.00
C GLU A 141 -1.39 11.42 6.95
N ASP A 142 -0.36 12.22 7.26
CA ASP A 142 0.76 12.47 6.35
C ASP A 142 1.76 11.32 6.42
N VAL A 143 2.24 10.89 5.25
CA VAL A 143 3.12 9.73 5.12
C VAL A 143 4.21 9.99 4.10
N THR A 144 5.42 9.54 4.38
CA THR A 144 6.52 9.45 3.42
C THR A 144 7.19 8.10 3.54
N LEU A 145 7.54 7.51 2.40
CA LEU A 145 8.33 6.29 2.32
C LEU A 145 9.75 6.62 1.89
N ILE A 146 10.74 6.05 2.59
CA ILE A 146 12.15 6.10 2.22
C ILE A 146 12.58 4.68 1.92
N PHE A 147 12.95 4.41 0.66
CA PHE A 147 13.34 3.08 0.23
C PHE A 147 14.84 2.88 0.36
N PHE A 148 15.25 1.69 0.82
CA PHE A 148 16.63 1.31 1.00
C PHE A 148 16.95 0.03 0.22
N GLY A 149 18.13 0.00 -0.38
CA GLY A 149 18.72 -1.19 -0.99
C GLY A 149 20.18 -1.31 -0.62
N GLN A 150 20.56 -2.49 -0.13
CA GLN A 150 21.91 -2.79 0.37
C GLN A 150 22.40 -1.72 1.36
N GLY A 151 21.49 -1.23 2.21
CA GLY A 151 21.76 -0.26 3.25
C GLY A 151 21.89 1.20 2.79
N ASN A 152 21.66 1.50 1.51
CA ASN A 152 21.69 2.86 0.97
C ASN A 152 20.28 3.32 0.56
N PRO A 153 19.93 4.60 0.78
CA PRO A 153 18.66 5.13 0.30
C PRO A 153 18.64 5.11 -1.24
N ILE A 154 17.57 4.55 -1.80
CA ILE A 154 17.30 4.50 -3.25
C ILE A 154 16.49 5.73 -3.67
N GLY A 155 15.58 6.18 -2.81
CA GLY A 155 14.73 7.33 -3.07
C GLY A 155 13.55 7.42 -2.11
N PHE A 156 12.78 8.48 -2.28
CA PHE A 156 11.65 8.85 -1.46
C PHE A 156 10.36 8.77 -2.28
N PHE A 157 9.26 8.49 -1.60
CA PHE A 157 7.91 8.64 -2.13
C PHE A 157 7.05 9.39 -1.11
N HIS A 158 6.48 10.51 -1.54
CA HIS A 158 5.61 11.39 -0.78
C HIS A 158 4.30 11.62 -1.52
N ASP A 159 3.35 12.26 -0.86
CA ASP A 159 2.05 12.58 -1.43
C ASP A 159 2.15 13.37 -2.74
N GLY A 160 1.31 12.98 -3.71
CA GLY A 160 1.28 13.53 -5.07
C GLY A 160 2.33 12.96 -6.02
N GLY A 161 3.32 12.21 -5.51
CA GLY A 161 4.40 11.64 -6.31
C GLY A 161 3.94 10.59 -7.31
N THR A 162 4.61 10.50 -8.46
CA THR A 162 4.42 9.40 -9.42
C THR A 162 5.62 8.50 -9.54
N ASP A 163 6.78 8.94 -9.09
CA ASP A 163 8.03 8.20 -9.20
C ASP A 163 8.86 8.38 -7.93
N LEU A 164 9.96 7.63 -7.84
CA LEU A 164 10.97 7.86 -6.80
C LEU A 164 11.66 9.19 -7.06
N VAL A 165 11.71 10.03 -6.04
CA VAL A 165 12.55 11.23 -6.02
C VAL A 165 13.81 10.96 -5.19
N GLN A 166 14.95 11.49 -5.63
CA GLN A 166 16.23 11.28 -4.93
C GLN A 166 16.48 12.33 -3.85
N ASP A 167 15.86 13.51 -3.99
CA ASP A 167 15.99 14.60 -3.05
C ASP A 167 14.71 14.70 -2.21
N ALA A 168 14.88 14.84 -0.90
CA ALA A 168 13.78 15.13 0.01
C ALA A 168 13.73 16.64 0.27
N GLU A 169 12.58 17.25 0.02
CA GLU A 169 12.33 18.64 0.42
C GLU A 169 12.17 18.71 1.94
N LEU A 170 13.23 19.14 2.63
CA LEU A 170 13.30 19.16 4.10
C LEU A 170 12.23 20.05 4.74
N SER A 171 11.82 21.12 4.06
CA SER A 171 10.79 22.06 4.52
C SER A 171 9.40 21.44 4.64
N GLU A 172 9.12 20.37 3.89
CA GLU A 172 7.83 19.68 3.88
C GLU A 172 7.93 18.28 4.50
N SER A 173 9.03 17.98 5.18
CA SER A 173 9.27 16.63 5.70
C SER A 173 8.31 16.29 6.84
N VAL A 174 7.58 15.19 6.65
CA VAL A 174 6.73 14.55 7.68
C VAL A 174 7.52 14.27 8.96
N ALA A 175 8.83 14.02 8.87
CA ALA A 175 9.68 13.74 10.02
C ALA A 175 9.79 14.91 11.02
N TRP A 176 9.55 16.15 10.59
CA TRP A 176 9.58 17.34 11.45
C TRP A 176 8.23 17.66 12.09
N GLN A 177 7.16 16.95 11.71
CA GLN A 177 5.83 17.22 12.24
C GLN A 177 5.68 16.71 13.68
N PRO A 178 4.84 17.36 14.50
CA PRO A 178 4.56 16.89 15.86
C PRO A 178 4.01 15.46 15.89
N GLY A 179 4.56 14.62 16.76
CA GLY A 179 4.13 13.23 16.89
C GLY A 179 4.60 12.31 15.77
N ALA A 180 5.53 12.74 14.93
CA ALA A 180 6.07 11.92 13.86
C ALA A 180 6.69 10.62 14.39
N SER A 181 6.36 9.52 13.72
CA SER A 181 6.83 8.18 14.01
C SER A 181 7.38 7.51 12.76
N VAL A 182 8.20 6.49 12.95
CA VAL A 182 8.75 5.68 11.89
C VAL A 182 8.46 4.21 12.11
N ASP A 183 8.03 3.56 11.03
CA ASP A 183 8.03 2.11 10.91
C ASP A 183 9.27 1.66 10.12
N ILE A 184 9.82 0.52 10.52
CA ILE A 184 10.92 -0.15 9.80
C ILE A 184 10.35 -1.42 9.19
N ILE A 185 10.27 -1.44 7.87
CA ILE A 185 9.64 -2.51 7.09
C ILE A 185 10.70 -3.19 6.25
N ALA A 186 11.03 -4.43 6.58
CA ALA A 186 11.90 -5.26 5.74
C ALA A 186 11.15 -5.57 4.43
N GLY A 187 11.75 -5.19 3.31
CA GLY A 187 11.19 -5.47 1.99
C GLY A 187 11.44 -6.92 1.62
N GLN A 188 10.60 -7.50 0.77
CA GLN A 188 10.94 -8.76 0.13
C GLN A 188 12.17 -8.56 -0.77
N SER A 189 13.20 -9.39 -0.63
CA SER A 189 14.48 -9.20 -1.33
C SER A 189 14.46 -9.62 -2.81
N GLU A 190 13.37 -10.25 -3.28
CA GLU A 190 13.27 -10.91 -4.59
C GLU A 190 12.43 -10.15 -5.63
N LEU A 191 12.12 -8.86 -5.39
CA LEU A 191 11.16 -8.03 -6.16
C LEU A 191 11.34 -8.01 -7.69
N ALA A 192 12.49 -8.46 -8.21
CA ALA A 192 12.86 -8.32 -9.61
C ALA A 192 12.59 -9.56 -10.47
N GLU A 193 12.58 -10.79 -9.92
CA GLU A 193 12.66 -11.98 -10.78
C GLU A 193 11.32 -12.67 -11.06
N ASN A 194 10.36 -12.68 -10.11
CA ASN A 194 9.02 -13.21 -10.34
C ASN A 194 7.98 -12.53 -9.44
N LEU A 195 7.24 -11.56 -9.96
CA LEU A 195 6.07 -11.04 -9.24
C LEU A 195 4.94 -12.07 -9.27
N PRO A 196 4.24 -12.31 -8.14
CA PRO A 196 3.01 -13.08 -8.17
C PRO A 196 1.97 -12.36 -9.02
N ASP A 197 1.16 -13.11 -9.77
CA ASP A 197 -0.09 -12.59 -10.30
C ASP A 197 -1.25 -13.27 -9.56
N LEU A 198 -1.82 -12.54 -8.59
CA LEU A 198 -2.94 -13.01 -7.80
C LEU A 198 -4.20 -13.20 -8.65
N MET A 199 -4.28 -12.62 -9.85
CA MET A 199 -5.36 -12.92 -10.80
C MET A 199 -5.34 -14.38 -11.25
N GLU A 200 -4.17 -15.02 -11.30
CA GLU A 200 -4.02 -16.41 -11.76
C GLU A 200 -4.25 -17.42 -10.63
N SER A 201 -4.07 -17.00 -9.38
CA SER A 201 -4.13 -17.88 -8.21
C SER A 201 -5.39 -17.72 -7.36
N LEU A 202 -6.11 -16.59 -7.45
CA LEU A 202 -7.30 -16.33 -6.64
C LEU A 202 -8.60 -16.49 -7.44
N ASP A 203 -9.61 -17.11 -6.81
CA ASP A 203 -10.98 -17.13 -7.32
C ASP A 203 -11.72 -15.82 -6.98
N LEU A 204 -11.33 -14.74 -7.67
CA LEU A 204 -11.99 -13.43 -7.51
C LEU A 204 -13.48 -13.46 -7.86
N PRO A 205 -13.93 -14.13 -8.94
CA PRO A 205 -15.36 -14.24 -9.23
C PRO A 205 -16.15 -14.91 -8.11
N GLY A 206 -15.65 -16.01 -7.55
CA GLY A 206 -16.26 -16.68 -6.41
C GLY A 206 -16.30 -15.81 -5.16
N CYS A 207 -15.20 -15.11 -4.85
CA CYS A 207 -15.15 -14.17 -3.72
C CYS A 207 -16.20 -13.05 -3.85
N TRP A 208 -16.34 -12.49 -5.05
CA TRP A 208 -17.34 -11.45 -5.32
C TRP A 208 -18.76 -11.99 -5.18
N GLN A 209 -19.05 -13.17 -5.75
CA GLN A 209 -20.37 -13.78 -5.67
C GLN A 209 -20.78 -14.04 -4.21
N GLN A 210 -19.85 -14.54 -3.39
CA GLN A 210 -20.10 -14.77 -1.97
C GLN A 210 -20.40 -13.45 -1.23
N ALA A 211 -19.66 -12.38 -1.51
CA ALA A 211 -19.89 -11.07 -0.92
C ALA A 211 -21.27 -10.51 -1.29
N VAL A 212 -21.69 -10.65 -2.55
CA VAL A 212 -23.02 -10.26 -3.02
C VAL A 212 -24.12 -11.02 -2.27
N VAL A 213 -23.98 -12.35 -2.13
CA VAL A 213 -24.95 -13.19 -1.40
C VAL A 213 -25.06 -12.76 0.06
N ARG A 214 -23.93 -12.54 0.75
CA ARG A 214 -23.92 -12.04 2.14
C ARG A 214 -24.61 -10.67 2.26
N SER A 215 -24.30 -9.75 1.35
CA SER A 215 -24.88 -8.40 1.36
C SER A 215 -26.40 -8.39 1.19
N ALA A 216 -26.94 -9.36 0.45
CA ALA A 216 -28.38 -9.51 0.24
C ALA A 216 -29.12 -10.09 1.45
N GLN A 217 -28.42 -10.79 2.36
CA GLN A 217 -29.00 -11.38 3.57
C GLN A 217 -29.07 -10.40 4.76
N VAL A 218 -28.29 -9.32 4.70
CA VAL A 218 -28.20 -8.29 5.76
C VAL A 218 -29.16 -7.12 5.50
N ARG A 219 -29.81 -7.09 4.33
CA ARG A 219 -30.85 -6.11 3.95
C ARG A 219 -32.26 -6.65 4.22
#